data_AF-A0A399X4N5-F1
#
_entry.id   AF-A0A399X4N5-F1
#
_cell.length_a   1.000
_cell.length_b   1.000
_cell.length_c   1.000
_cell.angle_alpha   90.00
_cell.angle_beta   90.00
_cell.angle_gamma   90.00
#
_symmetry.space_group_name_H-M   'P 1'
#
loop_
_entity.id
_entity.type
_entity.pdbx_description
1 polymer ?
#
loop_
_entity_poly.entity_id
_entity_poly.type
_entity_poly.pdbx_seq_one_letter_code
_entity_poly.pdbx_strand_id
1 'polypeptide(L)'
;MEEPMRGTFCGVGSRRLISALLFAALSAASHADYAIVVGVQHYPNAPGYAPLEGPVPDSKALSEVLALRFGFKVRTLLDADATKERILNEIKIAASSIGEDERFVFYFAGHGMMSPPSLMPADAVADDPSGKGEYRTITPDELYAAVRLINARSRTVILDSCHSGAMSKGLDAGIVPRLYIPRRRTLLSKGFDVFPEPASGKDLGHKFDLGKGEVCYVTACRDIEKAYEARLEGGQRTGLFTHFLMRSLKESDEATPTWEEVRTDVSTNLSEFLTSKGYSQSPTVSSAYREALMFESKDQVGPESRLLKSAAQLFATENPDPTKLSISIQPDTTNLQVGQFLRLKVSASEPGYLVVLGQIRGRIYPIFPKKPEGGALPPVESVKVEAGHEFNSPDDPTSPGSYFDLVGQDQVKAFLFKNAEHAAALLESVSGPSSKADMEGLIARVIALKASPDSFFTSALVFSVSDALIGGTPLADPTALLRRLVAQQEPSTQYLMRAFGFQNRATLQGLAAEPGDVAQSSKDKLAEILNLMIQTRILYDPTAFQSLVLSIEARRLLELDPPAGSKERIELNRMMIEAVFPAETGATTGGGA
;
A
#
# COMPACT_ATOMS: atom_id res chain seq x y z
N MET A 1 29.99 17.35 85.63
CA MET A 1 28.52 17.23 85.83
C MET A 1 27.95 18.53 85.34
N GLU A 2 27.49 18.56 84.10
CA GLU A 2 26.94 19.76 83.46
C GLU A 2 25.41 19.70 83.48
N GLU A 3 24.83 20.81 83.90
CA GLU A 3 23.42 21.20 83.91
C GLU A 3 23.22 22.30 82.84
N PRO A 4 22.00 22.83 82.56
CA PRO A 4 20.66 22.23 82.45
C PRO A 4 19.83 22.84 81.26
N MET A 5 18.53 22.47 81.17
CA MET A 5 17.34 23.27 80.71
C MET A 5 16.44 22.74 79.57
N ARG A 6 15.15 22.94 79.83
CA ARG A 6 13.87 22.58 79.16
C ARG A 6 13.72 22.91 77.67
N GLY A 7 12.83 22.14 77.00
CA GLY A 7 12.09 22.58 75.80
C GLY A 7 11.04 21.58 75.30
N THR A 8 9.75 21.93 75.43
CA THR A 8 8.57 21.26 74.82
C THR A 8 8.45 21.55 73.32
N PHE A 9 7.98 20.60 72.50
CA PHE A 9 7.22 20.93 71.26
C PHE A 9 6.21 19.84 70.87
N CYS A 10 5.04 20.31 70.46
CA CYS A 10 3.85 19.61 69.98
C CYS A 10 3.96 19.32 68.47
N GLY A 11 3.30 18.29 67.95
CA GLY A 11 3.23 18.04 66.49
C GLY A 11 2.31 16.88 66.10
N VAL A 12 1.12 17.24 65.62
CA VAL A 12 0.00 16.39 65.20
C VAL A 12 0.26 15.74 63.84
N GLY A 13 -0.24 14.51 63.64
CA GLY A 13 -0.82 14.08 62.36
C GLY A 13 0.03 13.19 61.47
N SER A 14 -0.18 11.87 61.53
CA SER A 14 0.11 10.95 60.42
C SER A 14 -0.62 9.60 60.64
N ARG A 15 -1.94 9.58 60.44
CA ARG A 15 -2.73 8.33 60.39
C ARG A 15 -3.64 8.22 59.16
N ARG A 16 -3.34 8.94 58.06
CA ARG A 16 -4.12 8.89 56.81
C ARG A 16 -3.28 8.70 55.54
N LEU A 17 -2.21 7.90 55.59
CA LEU A 17 -1.36 7.66 54.42
C LEU A 17 -1.13 6.20 54.03
N ILE A 18 -1.68 5.23 54.76
CA ILE A 18 -1.40 3.79 54.49
C ILE A 18 -2.53 3.10 53.70
N SER A 19 -3.74 3.68 53.59
CA SER A 19 -4.84 3.07 52.81
C SER A 19 -4.95 3.50 51.35
N ALA A 20 -4.19 4.50 50.89
CA ALA A 20 -4.23 4.96 49.49
C ALA A 20 -3.24 4.20 48.57
N LEU A 21 -2.22 3.54 49.14
CA LEU A 21 -1.20 2.81 48.40
C LEU A 21 -1.58 1.36 48.06
N LEU A 22 -2.64 0.80 48.66
CA LEU A 22 -3.11 -0.56 48.37
C LEU A 22 -4.28 -0.63 47.37
N PHE A 23 -4.88 0.49 46.98
CA PHE A 23 -6.00 0.51 46.02
C PHE A 23 -5.61 0.89 44.58
N ALA A 24 -4.36 1.32 44.34
CA ALA A 24 -3.83 1.58 42.99
C ALA A 24 -3.10 0.37 42.38
N ALA A 25 -3.10 -0.79 43.05
CA ALA A 25 -2.47 -2.02 42.58
C ALA A 25 -3.46 -3.04 41.99
N LEU A 26 -4.69 -2.64 41.68
CA LEU A 26 -5.62 -3.42 40.87
C LEU A 26 -5.87 -2.70 39.54
N SER A 27 -5.35 -3.31 38.47
CA SER A 27 -5.62 -3.03 37.05
C SER A 27 -4.84 -1.90 36.36
N ALA A 28 -3.54 -1.76 36.63
CA ALA A 28 -2.64 -1.42 35.52
C ALA A 28 -2.34 -2.75 34.79
N ALA A 29 -3.13 -3.10 33.77
CA ALA A 29 -2.64 -4.05 32.79
C ALA A 29 -1.31 -3.46 32.29
N SER A 30 -0.18 -4.12 32.57
CA SER A 30 1.09 -3.70 32.02
C SER A 30 0.97 -3.85 30.51
N HIS A 31 0.70 -2.74 29.82
CA HIS A 31 0.68 -2.74 28.37
C HIS A 31 2.10 -3.12 27.91
N ALA A 32 2.17 -4.15 27.08
CA ALA A 32 3.41 -4.69 26.54
C ALA A 32 3.30 -4.72 25.03
N ASP A 33 4.42 -4.53 24.35
CA ASP A 33 4.51 -4.73 22.91
C ASP A 33 4.00 -6.14 22.58
N TYR A 34 3.16 -6.27 21.57
CA TYR A 34 2.45 -7.52 21.30
C TYR A 34 2.64 -7.95 19.86
N ALA A 35 2.92 -9.23 19.65
CA ALA A 35 3.04 -9.80 18.32
C ALA A 35 2.10 -10.99 18.14
N ILE A 36 1.45 -11.08 17.00
CA ILE A 36 0.70 -12.26 16.56
C ILE A 36 1.47 -12.85 15.39
N VAL A 37 1.94 -14.09 15.53
CA VAL A 37 2.79 -14.76 14.53
C VAL A 37 2.07 -16.01 14.05
N VAL A 38 1.70 -16.03 12.77
CA VAL A 38 0.87 -17.07 12.17
C VAL A 38 1.66 -17.86 11.15
N GLY A 39 1.67 -19.19 11.29
CA GLY A 39 2.33 -20.10 10.35
C GLY A 39 1.39 -21.23 9.94
N VAL A 40 1.01 -21.27 8.66
CA VAL A 40 0.11 -22.30 8.13
C VAL A 40 0.83 -23.13 7.09
N GLN A 41 1.09 -24.38 7.42
CA GLN A 41 1.74 -25.36 6.57
C GLN A 41 0.74 -26.39 6.03
N HIS A 42 -0.24 -26.78 6.85
CA HIS A 42 -1.19 -27.83 6.55
C HIS A 42 -2.60 -27.26 6.27
N TYR A 43 -3.18 -27.67 5.14
CA TYR A 43 -4.49 -27.20 4.67
C TYR A 43 -5.46 -28.37 4.46
N PRO A 44 -6.12 -28.86 5.53
CA PRO A 44 -6.99 -30.05 5.45
C PRO A 44 -8.17 -29.88 4.48
N ASN A 45 -8.69 -28.66 4.34
CA ASN A 45 -9.86 -28.35 3.50
C ASN A 45 -9.50 -27.88 2.09
N ALA A 46 -8.22 -27.99 1.70
CA ALA A 46 -7.73 -27.61 0.38
C ALA A 46 -6.77 -28.67 -0.21
N PRO A 47 -7.26 -29.89 -0.54
CA PRO A 47 -6.44 -31.07 -0.87
C PRO A 47 -5.68 -31.00 -2.22
N GLY A 48 -5.45 -29.80 -2.76
CA GLY A 48 -4.91 -29.55 -4.09
C GLY A 48 -3.40 -29.29 -4.19
N TYR A 49 -2.66 -29.24 -3.09
CA TYR A 49 -1.48 -28.38 -3.00
C TYR A 49 -0.09 -29.02 -2.85
N ALA A 50 0.92 -28.27 -3.29
CA ALA A 50 2.32 -28.54 -2.97
C ALA A 50 2.50 -28.35 -1.45
N PRO A 51 3.00 -29.35 -0.71
CA PRO A 51 3.22 -29.20 0.72
C PRO A 51 4.22 -28.07 0.96
N LEU A 52 3.84 -27.10 1.78
CA LEU A 52 4.81 -26.17 2.35
C LEU A 52 5.57 -26.88 3.47
N GLU A 53 6.80 -26.46 3.74
CA GLU A 53 7.57 -26.89 4.92
C GLU A 53 8.11 -25.70 5.73
N GLY A 54 8.12 -24.49 5.17
CA GLY A 54 8.69 -23.30 5.80
C GLY A 54 7.80 -22.55 6.81
N PRO A 55 6.48 -22.40 6.65
CA PRO A 55 5.69 -21.50 7.48
C PRO A 55 5.78 -21.72 9.00
N VAL A 56 5.76 -22.99 9.44
CA VAL A 56 5.84 -23.34 10.86
C VAL A 56 7.24 -23.07 11.45
N PRO A 57 8.36 -23.56 10.88
CA PRO A 57 9.69 -23.24 11.41
C PRO A 57 10.00 -21.74 11.34
N ASP A 58 9.61 -21.06 10.26
CA ASP A 58 9.76 -19.61 10.10
C ASP A 58 9.06 -18.85 11.23
N SER A 59 7.80 -19.19 11.50
CA SER A 59 6.99 -18.58 12.55
C SER A 59 7.56 -18.80 13.95
N LYS A 60 8.10 -19.99 14.23
CA LYS A 60 8.75 -20.28 15.52
C LYS A 60 10.00 -19.45 15.71
N ALA A 61 10.87 -19.39 14.69
CA ALA A 61 12.10 -18.62 14.74
C ALA A 61 11.83 -17.11 14.90
N LEU A 62 10.86 -16.57 14.17
CA LEU A 62 10.48 -15.17 14.30
C LEU A 62 9.85 -14.87 15.67
N SER A 63 9.01 -15.76 16.19
CA SER A 63 8.42 -15.61 17.53
C SER A 63 9.51 -15.51 18.61
N GLU A 64 10.54 -16.35 18.52
CA GLU A 64 11.67 -16.33 19.45
C GLU A 64 12.47 -15.02 19.36
N VAL A 65 12.78 -14.54 18.15
CA VAL A 65 13.51 -13.28 17.98
C VAL A 65 12.70 -12.08 18.45
N LEU A 66 11.40 -12.00 18.12
CA LEU A 66 10.52 -10.93 18.59
C LEU A 66 10.42 -10.91 20.12
N ALA A 67 10.34 -12.06 20.77
CA ALA A 67 10.30 -12.16 22.22
C ALA A 67 11.64 -11.80 22.88
N LEU A 68 12.73 -12.45 22.48
CA LEU A 68 14.01 -12.39 23.16
C LEU A 68 14.80 -11.10 22.87
N ARG A 69 14.77 -10.62 21.62
CA ARG A 69 15.53 -9.42 21.22
C ARG A 69 14.70 -8.15 21.28
N PHE A 70 13.43 -8.23 20.88
CA PHE A 70 12.58 -7.05 20.78
C PHE A 70 11.57 -6.91 21.92
N GLY A 71 11.49 -7.86 22.86
CA GLY A 71 10.66 -7.75 24.06
C GLY A 71 9.16 -7.87 23.82
N PHE A 72 8.73 -8.38 22.67
CA PHE A 72 7.31 -8.59 22.38
C PHE A 72 6.74 -9.74 23.20
N LYS A 73 5.53 -9.55 23.74
CA LYS A 73 4.65 -10.66 24.11
C LYS A 73 4.10 -11.29 22.84
N VAL A 74 4.57 -12.49 22.51
CA VAL A 74 4.22 -13.16 21.25
C VAL A 74 3.11 -14.18 21.45
N ARG A 75 2.10 -14.12 20.59
CA ARG A 75 1.06 -15.13 20.40
C ARG A 75 1.29 -15.85 19.07
N THR A 76 1.76 -17.09 19.15
CA THR A 76 2.02 -17.91 17.96
C THR A 76 0.81 -18.81 17.65
N LEU A 77 0.33 -18.79 16.42
CA LEU A 77 -0.76 -19.63 15.90
C LEU A 77 -0.22 -20.49 14.76
N LEU A 78 -0.29 -21.82 14.88
CA LEU A 78 0.33 -22.75 13.92
C LEU A 78 -0.68 -23.77 13.39
N ASP A 79 -0.72 -23.99 12.08
CA ASP A 79 -1.58 -25.01 11.46
C ASP A 79 -3.02 -24.98 11.98
N ALA A 80 -3.54 -26.09 12.54
CA ALA A 80 -4.93 -26.21 13.00
C ALA A 80 -5.35 -25.12 14.01
N ASP A 81 -4.39 -24.52 14.70
CA ASP A 81 -4.59 -23.41 15.63
C ASP A 81 -4.81 -22.06 14.94
N ALA A 82 -4.37 -21.92 13.68
CA ALA A 82 -4.42 -20.71 12.88
C ALA A 82 -5.67 -20.67 11.98
N THR A 83 -6.85 -20.73 12.59
CA THR A 83 -8.12 -20.56 11.88
C THR A 83 -8.44 -19.08 11.64
N LYS A 84 -9.27 -18.75 10.63
CA LYS A 84 -9.71 -17.37 10.34
C LYS A 84 -10.25 -16.68 11.60
N GLU A 85 -11.17 -17.35 12.28
CA GLU A 85 -11.82 -16.84 13.49
C GLU A 85 -10.81 -16.56 14.59
N ARG A 86 -9.89 -17.50 14.85
CA ARG A 86 -8.91 -17.36 15.92
C ARG A 86 -7.91 -16.23 15.62
N ILE A 87 -7.43 -16.12 14.38
CA ILE A 87 -6.53 -15.04 13.97
C ILE A 87 -7.19 -13.67 14.22
N LEU A 88 -8.42 -13.46 13.73
CA LEU A 88 -9.12 -12.19 13.89
C LEU A 88 -9.48 -11.91 15.36
N ASN A 89 -9.81 -12.93 16.14
CA ASN A 89 -10.11 -12.77 17.56
C ASN A 89 -8.85 -12.39 18.37
N GLU A 90 -7.69 -12.94 18.06
CA GLU A 90 -6.43 -12.55 18.72
C GLU A 90 -6.04 -11.10 18.38
N ILE A 91 -6.29 -10.63 17.15
CA ILE A 91 -6.13 -9.21 16.79
C ILE A 91 -7.10 -8.33 17.59
N LYS A 92 -8.35 -8.77 17.78
CA LYS A 92 -9.33 -8.07 18.62
C LYS A 92 -8.91 -8.03 20.10
N ILE A 93 -8.36 -9.12 20.63
CA ILE A 93 -7.82 -9.16 22.00
C ILE A 93 -6.65 -8.18 22.11
N ALA A 94 -5.74 -8.19 21.14
CA ALA A 94 -4.62 -7.25 21.06
C ALA A 94 -5.13 -5.80 21.12
N ALA A 95 -6.17 -5.45 20.36
CA ALA A 95 -6.78 -4.10 20.37
C ALA A 95 -7.29 -3.66 21.75
N SER A 96 -7.71 -4.60 22.60
CA SER A 96 -8.18 -4.32 23.97
C SER A 96 -7.07 -4.28 25.04
N SER A 97 -5.84 -4.63 24.68
CA SER A 97 -4.75 -4.90 25.64
C SER A 97 -3.45 -4.12 25.39
N ILE A 98 -3.42 -3.33 24.31
CA ILE A 98 -2.26 -2.55 23.84
C ILE A 98 -2.65 -1.07 23.88
N GLY A 99 -1.77 -0.24 24.44
CA GLY A 99 -1.95 1.21 24.55
C GLY A 99 -1.07 1.98 23.57
N GLU A 100 -1.20 3.30 23.62
CA GLU A 100 -0.60 4.25 22.65
C GLU A 100 0.93 4.24 22.65
N ASP A 101 1.54 3.69 23.69
CA ASP A 101 2.98 3.57 23.83
C ASP A 101 3.52 2.22 23.36
N GLU A 102 2.67 1.25 23.08
CA GLU A 102 3.09 -0.11 22.71
C GLU A 102 3.16 -0.30 21.19
N ARG A 103 3.89 -1.32 20.78
CA ARG A 103 4.04 -1.75 19.39
C ARG A 103 3.19 -2.98 19.14
N PHE A 104 2.65 -3.07 17.94
CA PHE A 104 1.94 -4.24 17.46
C PHE A 104 2.60 -4.80 16.21
N VAL A 105 2.82 -6.11 16.19
CA VAL A 105 3.30 -6.84 15.01
C VAL A 105 2.32 -7.95 14.65
N PHE A 106 1.95 -8.04 13.39
CA PHE A 106 1.26 -9.19 12.82
C PHE A 106 2.15 -9.82 11.76
N TYR A 107 2.46 -11.10 11.89
CA TYR A 107 3.18 -11.87 10.87
C TYR A 107 2.32 -13.01 10.36
N PHE A 108 2.33 -13.24 9.06
CA PHE A 108 1.71 -14.40 8.44
C PHE A 108 2.65 -15.07 7.43
N ALA A 109 2.82 -16.38 7.56
CA ALA A 109 3.42 -17.25 6.56
C ALA A 109 2.47 -18.38 6.18
N GLY A 110 2.35 -18.63 4.88
CA GLY A 110 1.49 -19.68 4.33
C GLY A 110 1.09 -19.38 2.89
N HIS A 111 0.07 -20.08 2.40
CA HIS A 111 -0.51 -19.77 1.10
C HIS A 111 -1.35 -18.48 1.13
N GLY A 112 -1.30 -17.75 0.02
CA GLY A 112 -2.33 -16.78 -0.33
C GLY A 112 -3.13 -17.21 -1.56
N MET A 113 -4.31 -16.62 -1.71
CA MET A 113 -5.16 -16.75 -2.89
C MET A 113 -5.05 -15.51 -3.78
N MET A 114 -5.21 -15.71 -5.09
CA MET A 114 -5.18 -14.65 -6.09
C MET A 114 -6.55 -13.97 -6.29
N SER A 115 -7.64 -14.74 -6.22
CA SER A 115 -8.98 -14.23 -6.52
C SER A 115 -10.03 -14.85 -5.59
N PRO A 116 -10.55 -14.08 -4.61
CA PRO A 116 -10.06 -12.75 -4.22
C PRO A 116 -8.67 -12.82 -3.56
N PRO A 117 -7.83 -11.77 -3.69
CA PRO A 117 -6.57 -11.66 -2.97
C PRO A 117 -6.79 -11.83 -1.47
N SER A 118 -6.19 -12.86 -0.87
CA SER A 118 -6.42 -13.14 0.55
C SER A 118 -5.37 -14.07 1.15
N LEU A 119 -5.16 -13.97 2.47
CA LEU A 119 -4.38 -14.93 3.25
C LEU A 119 -5.23 -16.19 3.47
N MET A 120 -4.61 -17.37 3.44
CA MET A 120 -5.29 -18.64 3.73
C MET A 120 -4.95 -19.15 5.14
N PRO A 121 -5.85 -18.98 6.12
CA PRO A 121 -5.83 -19.73 7.38
C PRO A 121 -5.92 -21.25 7.15
N ALA A 122 -5.67 -22.04 8.20
CA ALA A 122 -5.70 -23.49 8.08
C ALA A 122 -7.09 -24.07 7.75
N ASP A 123 -8.15 -23.35 8.10
CA ASP A 123 -9.53 -23.71 7.79
C ASP A 123 -10.03 -23.14 6.45
N ALA A 124 -9.16 -22.50 5.66
CA ALA A 124 -9.46 -22.02 4.32
C ALA A 124 -9.97 -23.15 3.42
N VAL A 125 -10.99 -22.86 2.63
CA VAL A 125 -11.65 -23.83 1.75
C VAL A 125 -11.29 -23.52 0.31
N ALA A 126 -10.73 -24.51 -0.38
CA ALA A 126 -10.25 -24.43 -1.75
C ALA A 126 -11.34 -24.17 -2.80
N ASP A 127 -12.45 -24.90 -2.63
CA ASP A 127 -13.61 -24.90 -3.51
C ASP A 127 -14.81 -24.79 -2.58
N ASP A 128 -15.53 -23.67 -2.59
CA ASP A 128 -16.76 -23.56 -1.81
C ASP A 128 -17.81 -24.54 -2.36
N PRO A 129 -18.12 -25.65 -1.66
CA PRO A 129 -19.06 -26.65 -2.15
C PRO A 129 -20.49 -26.11 -2.20
N SER A 130 -20.77 -25.00 -1.50
CA SER A 130 -22.08 -24.37 -1.42
C SER A 130 -22.34 -23.36 -2.53
N GLY A 131 -21.31 -22.94 -3.27
CA GLY A 131 -21.40 -21.93 -4.33
C GLY A 131 -21.73 -20.51 -3.84
N LYS A 132 -21.54 -20.23 -2.54
CA LYS A 132 -21.87 -18.95 -1.88
C LYS A 132 -20.66 -18.01 -1.69
N GLY A 133 -19.45 -18.44 -2.02
CA GLY A 133 -18.21 -17.69 -1.87
C GLY A 133 -17.56 -17.76 -0.48
N GLU A 134 -17.86 -18.77 0.35
CA GLU A 134 -17.29 -18.88 1.71
C GLU A 134 -15.89 -19.54 1.73
N TYR A 135 -14.88 -18.85 1.18
CA TYR A 135 -13.50 -19.35 1.10
C TYR A 135 -12.77 -19.43 2.45
N ARG A 136 -13.33 -18.84 3.52
CA ARG A 136 -12.73 -18.74 4.87
C ARG A 136 -11.30 -18.16 4.86
N THR A 137 -11.03 -17.26 3.94
CA THR A 137 -9.76 -16.53 3.85
C THR A 137 -9.85 -15.15 4.50
N ILE A 138 -8.70 -14.52 4.75
CA ILE A 138 -8.63 -13.15 5.30
C ILE A 138 -8.23 -12.20 4.18
N THR A 139 -9.12 -11.28 3.80
CA THR A 139 -8.80 -10.28 2.78
C THR A 139 -7.91 -9.16 3.34
N PRO A 140 -7.21 -8.40 2.49
CA PRO A 140 -6.47 -7.20 2.91
C PRO A 140 -7.35 -6.21 3.69
N ASP A 141 -8.58 -5.98 3.24
CA ASP A 141 -9.53 -5.08 3.89
C ASP A 141 -9.96 -5.57 5.27
N GLU A 142 -10.23 -6.87 5.42
CA GLU A 142 -10.54 -7.48 6.72
C GLU A 142 -9.37 -7.36 7.70
N LEU A 143 -8.15 -7.65 7.23
CA LEU A 143 -6.96 -7.54 8.06
C LEU A 143 -6.71 -6.09 8.49
N TYR A 144 -6.78 -5.14 7.56
CA TYR A 144 -6.62 -3.72 7.89
C TYR A 144 -7.69 -3.23 8.85
N ALA A 145 -8.96 -3.58 8.61
CA ALA A 145 -10.07 -3.19 9.48
C ALA A 145 -9.89 -3.71 10.91
N ALA A 146 -9.28 -4.88 11.09
CA ALA A 146 -8.95 -5.42 12.40
C ALA A 146 -7.73 -4.73 13.02
N VAL A 147 -6.63 -4.57 12.28
CA VAL A 147 -5.36 -4.01 12.78
C VAL A 147 -5.47 -2.52 13.12
N ARG A 148 -6.23 -1.73 12.35
CA ARG A 148 -6.39 -0.29 12.58
C ARG A 148 -7.04 0.05 13.92
N LEU A 149 -7.79 -0.89 14.52
CA LEU A 149 -8.45 -0.71 15.81
C LEU A 149 -7.48 -0.82 16.99
N ILE A 150 -6.26 -1.30 16.76
CA ILE A 150 -5.24 -1.41 17.80
C ILE A 150 -4.64 -0.03 18.02
N ASN A 151 -4.78 0.49 19.24
CA ASN A 151 -4.27 1.81 19.61
C ASN A 151 -2.76 1.79 19.92
N ALA A 152 -1.94 1.21 19.04
CA ALA A 152 -0.49 1.08 19.20
C ALA A 152 0.27 2.27 18.60
N ARG A 153 1.44 2.61 19.18
CA ARG A 153 2.41 3.57 18.63
C ARG A 153 2.84 3.19 17.21
N SER A 154 3.05 1.90 16.97
CA SER A 154 3.37 1.37 15.64
C SER A 154 2.64 0.05 15.43
N ARG A 155 2.17 -0.13 14.19
CA ARG A 155 1.50 -1.34 13.71
C ARG A 155 2.27 -1.82 12.50
N THR A 156 2.95 -2.95 12.61
CA THR A 156 3.69 -3.56 11.51
C THR A 156 3.01 -4.87 11.11
N VAL A 157 2.72 -5.00 9.82
CA VAL A 157 2.17 -6.22 9.22
C VAL A 157 3.21 -6.80 8.26
N ILE A 158 3.64 -8.03 8.53
CA ILE A 158 4.66 -8.73 7.74
C ILE A 158 4.01 -9.94 7.07
N LEU A 159 4.03 -9.99 5.73
CA LEU A 159 3.35 -11.03 4.97
C LEU A 159 4.34 -11.82 4.11
N ASP A 160 4.53 -13.10 4.46
CA ASP A 160 5.30 -14.08 3.70
C ASP A 160 4.40 -15.10 3.00
N SER A 161 3.56 -14.58 2.09
CA SER A 161 2.62 -15.33 1.26
C SER A 161 2.53 -14.72 -0.14
N CYS A 162 2.22 -15.53 -1.16
CA CYS A 162 1.95 -15.00 -2.50
C CYS A 162 0.56 -14.38 -2.59
N HIS A 163 0.49 -13.19 -3.16
CA HIS A 163 -0.78 -12.53 -3.49
C HIS A 163 -0.99 -12.36 -5.01
N SER A 164 0.00 -12.77 -5.81
CA SER A 164 0.11 -12.49 -7.25
C SER A 164 -0.34 -13.64 -8.15
N GLY A 165 -0.79 -13.27 -9.35
CA GLY A 165 -1.17 -14.19 -10.43
C GLY A 165 -0.03 -14.64 -11.35
N ALA A 166 1.22 -14.49 -10.94
CA ALA A 166 2.35 -14.80 -11.82
C ALA A 166 2.38 -16.27 -12.26
N MET A 167 2.76 -16.54 -13.51
CA MET A 167 3.04 -17.90 -13.99
C MET A 167 4.51 -18.24 -13.78
N SER A 168 4.81 -19.45 -13.28
CA SER A 168 6.18 -19.96 -13.21
C SER A 168 6.50 -20.76 -14.47
N LYS A 169 7.64 -20.47 -15.12
CA LYS A 169 8.31 -21.41 -16.03
C LYS A 169 8.94 -22.50 -15.17
N GLY A 170 8.56 -23.75 -15.37
CA GLY A 170 9.21 -24.93 -14.79
C GLY A 170 9.18 -25.01 -13.25
N LEU A 171 8.70 -26.14 -12.71
CA LEU A 171 8.95 -26.47 -11.31
C LEU A 171 10.36 -27.05 -11.21
N ASP A 172 11.36 -26.22 -10.90
CA ASP A 172 12.63 -26.75 -10.38
C ASP A 172 12.35 -27.40 -9.02
N ALA A 173 12.83 -28.62 -8.82
CA ALA A 173 12.51 -29.48 -7.67
C ALA A 173 12.90 -28.91 -6.28
N GLY A 174 13.52 -27.72 -6.23
CA GLY A 174 13.99 -27.06 -5.00
C GLY A 174 13.19 -25.82 -4.56
N ILE A 175 12.51 -25.11 -5.46
CA ILE A 175 11.88 -23.80 -5.19
C ILE A 175 10.36 -23.93 -5.33
N VAL A 176 9.64 -23.69 -4.23
CA VAL A 176 8.18 -23.88 -4.15
C VAL A 176 7.49 -22.53 -3.90
N PRO A 177 6.50 -22.13 -4.72
CA PRO A 177 5.77 -20.90 -4.50
C PRO A 177 4.74 -21.03 -3.37
N ARG A 178 4.58 -19.99 -2.55
CA ARG A 178 3.57 -19.87 -1.50
C ARG A 178 2.21 -19.36 -2.02
N LEU A 179 1.76 -19.88 -3.17
CA LEU A 179 0.52 -19.46 -3.87
C LEU A 179 -0.47 -20.60 -4.02
N TYR A 180 -1.77 -20.38 -3.78
CA TYR A 180 -2.87 -21.31 -4.08
C TYR A 180 -3.42 -21.22 -5.54
N ILE A 181 -3.60 -22.37 -6.21
CA ILE A 181 -3.94 -22.66 -7.61
C ILE A 181 -4.80 -23.96 -7.62
N PRO A 182 -6.11 -23.87 -7.88
CA PRO A 182 -7.02 -25.02 -7.85
C PRO A 182 -6.65 -26.16 -8.81
N ARG A 183 -6.90 -27.44 -8.43
CA ARG A 183 -6.63 -28.63 -9.25
C ARG A 183 -7.36 -28.69 -10.61
N ARG A 184 -8.49 -28.00 -10.78
CA ARG A 184 -9.16 -27.93 -12.11
C ARG A 184 -8.35 -27.12 -13.14
N ARG A 185 -7.44 -26.25 -12.70
CA ARG A 185 -6.61 -25.42 -13.60
C ARG A 185 -5.44 -26.19 -14.22
N THR A 186 -4.96 -27.28 -13.62
CA THR A 186 -3.77 -28.02 -14.10
C THR A 186 -4.06 -28.98 -15.27
N LEU A 187 -5.31 -29.35 -15.52
CA LEU A 187 -5.69 -30.19 -16.68
C LEU A 187 -6.03 -29.37 -17.94
N LEU A 188 -6.33 -28.07 -17.79
CA LEU A 188 -6.64 -27.16 -18.90
C LEU A 188 -5.41 -26.34 -19.35
N SER A 189 -4.28 -26.41 -18.64
CA SER A 189 -3.11 -25.53 -18.83
C SER A 189 -2.19 -25.87 -20.01
N LYS A 190 -2.70 -26.46 -21.10
CA LYS A 190 -2.02 -26.41 -22.41
C LYS A 190 -2.35 -25.14 -23.21
N GLY A 191 -3.25 -24.27 -22.72
CA GLY A 191 -3.54 -22.94 -23.26
C GLY A 191 -3.76 -21.91 -22.13
N PHE A 192 -3.47 -20.63 -22.41
CA PHE A 192 -3.67 -19.51 -21.49
C PHE A 192 -5.15 -19.10 -21.41
N ASP A 193 -5.86 -19.42 -20.33
CA ASP A 193 -7.09 -18.74 -19.91
C ASP A 193 -6.74 -17.62 -18.91
N VAL A 194 -7.25 -16.39 -19.12
CA VAL A 194 -6.93 -15.25 -18.23
C VAL A 194 -7.60 -15.37 -16.86
N PHE A 195 -8.83 -15.79 -16.69
CA PHE A 195 -9.70 -15.48 -15.54
C PHE A 195 -9.84 -13.97 -15.27
N PRO A 196 -11.06 -13.47 -15.04
CA PRO A 196 -11.29 -12.05 -14.86
C PRO A 196 -10.42 -11.52 -13.71
N GLU A 197 -9.65 -10.47 -13.99
CA GLU A 197 -9.11 -9.64 -12.91
C GLU A 197 -10.29 -9.08 -12.10
N PRO A 198 -10.21 -9.06 -10.76
CA PRO A 198 -11.02 -8.13 -10.00
C PRO A 198 -10.71 -6.72 -10.51
N ALA A 199 -11.75 -5.95 -10.79
CA ALA A 199 -11.67 -4.60 -11.35
C ALA A 199 -10.46 -3.79 -10.83
N SER A 200 -9.73 -3.20 -11.77
CA SER A 200 -8.52 -2.36 -11.63
C SER A 200 -7.22 -3.10 -11.34
N GLY A 201 -6.28 -2.97 -12.29
CA GLY A 201 -4.84 -3.10 -12.14
C GLY A 201 -4.29 -2.06 -11.14
N LYS A 202 -4.73 -2.17 -9.89
CA LYS A 202 -4.01 -1.64 -8.75
C LYS A 202 -2.87 -2.60 -8.49
N ASP A 203 -1.65 -2.10 -8.58
CA ASP A 203 -0.49 -2.62 -7.87
C ASP A 203 -1.00 -3.29 -6.57
N LEU A 204 -0.93 -4.62 -6.39
CA LEU A 204 -1.35 -5.19 -5.07
C LEU A 204 -0.37 -4.77 -3.96
N GLY A 205 0.81 -4.26 -4.34
CA GLY A 205 1.63 -3.41 -3.47
C GLY A 205 0.83 -2.23 -2.93
N HIS A 206 -0.08 -1.66 -3.72
CA HIS A 206 -1.07 -0.63 -3.32
C HIS A 206 -2.38 -1.14 -2.68
N LYS A 207 -2.67 -2.44 -2.66
CA LYS A 207 -3.77 -2.98 -1.82
C LYS A 207 -3.33 -3.24 -0.37
N PHE A 208 -2.02 -3.39 -0.14
CA PHE A 208 -1.41 -3.32 1.19
C PHE A 208 -0.68 -1.99 1.46
N ASP A 209 -0.38 -1.17 0.46
CA ASP A 209 -0.22 0.29 0.62
C ASP A 209 -1.61 0.89 0.75
N LEU A 210 -2.27 0.52 1.85
CA LEU A 210 -3.45 1.23 2.31
C LEU A 210 -3.05 2.69 2.35
N GLY A 211 -3.62 3.49 1.46
CA GLY A 211 -3.46 4.95 1.36
C GLY A 211 -3.98 5.69 2.59
N LYS A 212 -3.63 5.20 3.77
CA LYS A 212 -4.08 5.60 5.10
C LYS A 212 -2.90 5.80 6.05
N GLY A 213 -1.64 5.50 5.65
CA GLY A 213 -0.41 5.91 6.35
C GLY A 213 -0.22 5.40 7.79
N GLU A 214 -1.17 4.66 8.36
CA GLU A 214 -1.26 4.31 9.78
C GLU A 214 -0.66 2.95 10.17
N VAL A 215 -0.37 2.10 9.18
CA VAL A 215 0.14 0.73 9.34
C VAL A 215 1.29 0.52 8.37
N CYS A 216 2.40 -0.01 8.87
CA CYS A 216 3.56 -0.39 8.09
C CYS A 216 3.37 -1.79 7.53
N TYR A 217 3.28 -1.94 6.21
CA TYR A 217 3.27 -3.25 5.57
C TYR A 217 4.66 -3.59 5.04
N VAL A 218 5.09 -4.81 5.32
CA VAL A 218 6.31 -5.42 4.79
C VAL A 218 5.88 -6.72 4.11
N THR A 219 6.04 -6.81 2.80
CA THR A 219 5.57 -8.00 2.05
C THR A 219 6.72 -8.69 1.34
N ALA A 220 6.61 -10.02 1.22
CA ALA A 220 7.67 -10.86 0.70
C ALA A 220 7.94 -10.68 -0.81
N CYS A 221 6.98 -10.17 -1.57
CA CYS A 221 7.09 -10.02 -3.02
C CYS A 221 6.17 -8.91 -3.53
N ARG A 222 6.46 -8.40 -4.73
CA ARG A 222 5.52 -7.56 -5.48
C ARG A 222 4.29 -8.36 -5.90
N ASP A 223 3.26 -7.63 -6.27
CA ASP A 223 1.97 -8.12 -6.76
C ASP A 223 2.01 -8.86 -8.10
N ILE A 224 3.09 -8.69 -8.85
CA ILE A 224 3.41 -9.42 -10.09
C ILE A 224 4.44 -10.54 -9.87
N GLU A 225 4.88 -10.77 -8.63
CA GLU A 225 5.93 -11.73 -8.26
C GLU A 225 5.44 -12.73 -7.21
N LYS A 226 6.11 -13.87 -7.06
CA LYS A 226 5.76 -14.88 -6.03
C LYS A 226 6.73 -14.81 -4.87
N ALA A 227 6.22 -15.11 -3.68
CA ALA A 227 7.01 -15.52 -2.53
C ALA A 227 7.35 -17.01 -2.63
N TYR A 228 8.60 -17.38 -2.41
CA TYR A 228 9.06 -18.76 -2.52
C TYR A 228 9.61 -19.30 -1.20
N GLU A 229 9.58 -20.62 -1.05
CA GLU A 229 10.38 -21.36 -0.08
C GLU A 229 11.34 -22.33 -0.76
N ALA A 230 12.54 -22.46 -0.17
CA ALA A 230 13.58 -23.33 -0.68
C ALA A 230 14.41 -23.93 0.46
N ARG A 231 15.20 -24.96 0.15
CA ARG A 231 16.27 -25.43 1.03
C ARG A 231 17.56 -24.68 0.71
N LEU A 232 18.05 -23.94 1.68
CA LEU A 232 19.38 -23.33 1.65
C LEU A 232 20.38 -24.36 2.18
N GLU A 233 21.65 -24.31 1.74
CA GLU A 233 22.64 -25.39 1.92
C GLU A 233 22.60 -26.09 3.30
N GLY A 234 22.29 -27.39 3.32
CA GLY A 234 22.26 -28.21 4.53
C GLY A 234 21.12 -27.92 5.54
N GLY A 235 20.22 -26.98 5.24
CA GLY A 235 19.18 -26.49 6.14
C GLY A 235 17.77 -27.05 5.90
N GLN A 236 16.87 -26.76 6.86
CA GLN A 236 15.43 -26.97 6.71
C GLN A 236 14.87 -26.06 5.60
N ARG A 237 13.83 -26.50 4.90
CA ARG A 237 13.12 -25.66 3.92
C ARG A 237 12.49 -24.46 4.66
N THR A 238 12.70 -23.26 4.14
CA THR A 238 12.29 -21.98 4.75
C THR A 238 11.79 -21.03 3.67
N GLY A 239 10.92 -20.08 4.03
CA GLY A 239 10.54 -18.98 3.16
C GLY A 239 11.75 -18.10 2.89
N LEU A 240 12.07 -17.86 1.61
CA LEU A 240 13.27 -17.09 1.26
C LEU A 240 13.23 -15.67 1.81
N PHE A 241 12.06 -15.03 1.81
CA PHE A 241 11.87 -13.73 2.44
C PHE A 241 12.13 -13.80 3.94
N THR A 242 11.45 -14.71 4.66
CA THR A 242 11.65 -14.81 6.11
C THR A 242 13.08 -15.17 6.46
N HIS A 243 13.74 -16.06 5.72
CA HIS A 243 15.13 -16.41 5.96
C HIS A 243 16.05 -15.19 5.96
N PHE A 244 16.00 -14.37 4.89
CA PHE A 244 16.85 -13.19 4.79
C PHE A 244 16.39 -12.06 5.73
N LEU A 245 15.09 -11.93 6.00
CA LEU A 245 14.59 -11.01 7.03
C LEU A 245 15.17 -11.36 8.41
N MET A 246 15.18 -12.64 8.76
CA MET A 246 15.70 -13.13 10.05
C MET A 246 17.21 -12.88 10.20
N ARG A 247 17.95 -12.76 9.10
CA ARG A 247 19.36 -12.33 9.11
C ARG A 247 19.46 -10.88 9.58
N SER A 248 18.74 -9.97 8.92
CA SER A 248 18.74 -8.55 9.29
C SER A 248 18.22 -8.32 10.72
N LEU A 249 17.26 -9.13 11.19
CA LEU A 249 16.74 -9.09 12.57
C LEU A 249 17.73 -9.58 13.64
N LYS A 250 18.74 -10.39 13.28
CA LYS A 250 19.71 -10.98 14.21
C LYS A 250 21.05 -10.26 14.23
N GLU A 251 21.44 -9.62 13.13
CA GLU A 251 22.77 -9.00 12.93
C GLU A 251 22.84 -7.51 13.34
N SER A 252 21.74 -6.90 13.76
CA SER A 252 21.64 -5.44 14.04
C SER A 252 22.15 -5.00 15.43
N ASP A 253 23.34 -5.43 15.85
CA ASP A 253 23.81 -5.23 17.24
C ASP A 253 24.43 -3.83 17.51
N GLU A 254 24.72 -3.00 16.49
CA GLU A 254 25.31 -1.65 16.67
C GLU A 254 24.31 -0.48 16.49
N ALA A 255 23.37 -0.59 15.54
CA ALA A 255 22.31 0.38 15.32
C ALA A 255 21.06 -0.30 14.74
N THR A 256 19.88 0.10 15.20
CA THR A 256 18.60 -0.38 14.63
C THR A 256 18.49 0.10 13.17
N PRO A 257 18.37 -0.78 12.17
CA PRO A 257 18.25 -0.35 10.78
C PRO A 257 16.87 0.25 10.48
N THR A 258 16.76 1.02 9.40
CA THR A 258 15.46 1.42 8.84
C THR A 258 14.83 0.25 8.10
N TRP A 259 13.51 0.32 7.86
CA TRP A 259 12.85 -0.68 7.02
C TRP A 259 13.36 -0.69 5.57
N GLU A 260 13.86 0.44 5.05
CA GLU A 260 14.47 0.50 3.72
C GLU A 260 15.82 -0.21 3.66
N GLU A 261 16.64 -0.07 4.71
CA GLU A 261 17.89 -0.82 4.85
C GLU A 261 17.62 -2.33 4.92
N VAL A 262 16.65 -2.73 5.75
CA VAL A 262 16.20 -4.12 5.84
C VAL A 262 15.68 -4.62 4.48
N ARG A 263 14.80 -3.86 3.82
CA ARG A 263 14.26 -4.22 2.50
C ARG A 263 15.37 -4.38 1.47
N THR A 264 16.37 -3.50 1.49
CA THR A 264 17.49 -3.50 0.55
C THR A 264 18.39 -4.70 0.78
N ASP A 265 18.71 -5.02 2.05
CA ASP A 265 19.49 -6.20 2.42
C ASP A 265 18.77 -7.49 1.97
N VAL A 266 17.49 -7.64 2.33
CA VAL A 266 16.67 -8.78 1.93
C VAL A 266 16.59 -8.90 0.40
N SER A 267 16.36 -7.79 -0.32
CA SER A 267 16.29 -7.77 -1.79
C SER A 267 17.61 -8.21 -2.43
N THR A 268 18.74 -7.75 -1.88
CA THR A 268 20.08 -8.06 -2.41
C THR A 268 20.35 -9.56 -2.30
N ASN A 269 20.15 -10.15 -1.11
CA ASN A 269 20.36 -11.57 -0.88
C ASN A 269 19.38 -12.46 -1.68
N LEU A 270 18.11 -12.04 -1.81
CA LEU A 270 17.13 -12.71 -2.67
C LEU A 270 17.56 -12.72 -4.13
N SER A 271 18.00 -11.57 -4.65
CA SER A 271 18.45 -11.42 -6.03
C SER A 271 19.66 -12.31 -6.32
N GLU A 272 20.65 -12.33 -5.41
CA GLU A 272 21.82 -13.21 -5.53
C GLU A 272 21.42 -14.69 -5.58
N PHE A 273 20.47 -15.11 -4.74
CA PHE A 273 19.99 -16.49 -4.71
C PHE A 273 19.13 -16.87 -5.93
N LEU A 274 18.27 -15.98 -6.42
CA LEU A 274 17.22 -16.30 -7.40
C LEU A 274 17.59 -15.98 -8.85
N THR A 275 18.40 -14.95 -9.10
CA THR A 275 18.69 -14.46 -10.46
C THR A 275 19.36 -15.53 -11.32
N SER A 276 20.34 -16.25 -10.76
CA SER A 276 21.02 -17.37 -11.43
C SER A 276 20.09 -18.55 -11.76
N LYS A 277 18.92 -18.61 -11.11
CA LYS A 277 17.92 -19.67 -11.26
C LYS A 277 16.71 -19.22 -12.09
N GLY A 278 16.71 -17.99 -12.62
CA GLY A 278 15.63 -17.46 -13.46
C GLY A 278 14.33 -17.13 -12.70
N TYR A 279 14.41 -16.95 -11.38
CA TYR A 279 13.29 -16.52 -10.54
C TYR A 279 13.51 -15.08 -10.07
N SER A 280 12.42 -14.37 -9.76
CA SER A 280 12.46 -13.05 -9.13
C SER A 280 11.52 -12.99 -7.93
N GLN A 281 11.97 -12.30 -6.89
CA GLN A 281 11.19 -12.01 -5.70
C GLN A 281 11.74 -10.72 -5.09
N SER A 282 10.91 -9.68 -5.03
CA SER A 282 11.31 -8.36 -4.55
C SER A 282 10.40 -7.93 -3.39
N PRO A 283 10.92 -7.88 -2.15
CA PRO A 283 10.11 -7.47 -1.01
C PRO A 283 9.75 -5.98 -1.10
N THR A 284 8.61 -5.62 -0.52
CA THR A 284 8.13 -4.24 -0.47
C THR A 284 7.92 -3.77 0.96
N VAL A 285 8.04 -2.46 1.18
CA VAL A 285 7.72 -1.77 2.41
C VAL A 285 6.84 -0.57 2.07
N SER A 286 5.79 -0.31 2.86
CA SER A 286 4.97 0.89 2.75
C SER A 286 5.83 2.14 2.69
N SER A 287 5.58 2.98 1.68
CA SER A 287 6.43 4.14 1.36
C SER A 287 6.67 5.09 2.54
N ALA A 288 5.63 5.34 3.35
CA ALA A 288 5.69 6.19 4.54
C ALA A 288 6.58 5.65 5.68
N TYR A 289 6.96 4.37 5.64
CA TYR A 289 7.71 3.69 6.70
C TYR A 289 9.12 3.26 6.29
N ARG A 290 9.55 3.52 5.05
CA ARG A 290 10.88 3.16 4.55
C ARG A 290 12.01 3.68 5.44
N GLU A 291 11.94 4.96 5.78
CA GLU A 291 12.94 5.60 6.66
C GLU A 291 12.67 5.39 8.16
N ALA A 292 11.59 4.68 8.52
CA ALA A 292 11.30 4.40 9.92
C ALA A 292 12.22 3.28 10.43
N LEU A 293 12.75 3.45 11.64
CA LEU A 293 13.53 2.41 12.33
C LEU A 293 12.69 1.14 12.52
N MET A 294 13.29 -0.01 12.24
CA MET A 294 12.66 -1.31 12.39
C MET A 294 12.40 -1.61 13.86
N PHE A 295 11.13 -1.84 14.22
CA PHE A 295 10.70 -2.12 15.59
C PHE A 295 11.30 -1.13 16.60
N GLU A 296 11.12 0.17 16.37
CA GLU A 296 11.74 1.23 17.16
C GLU A 296 11.39 1.15 18.65
N SER A 297 12.40 1.20 19.53
CA SER A 297 12.17 1.21 20.98
C SER A 297 11.53 2.54 21.43
N LYS A 298 10.91 2.55 22.63
CA LYS A 298 10.31 3.77 23.23
C LYS A 298 11.28 4.97 23.23
N ASP A 299 12.57 4.69 23.45
CA ASP A 299 13.63 5.70 23.59
C ASP A 299 14.22 6.16 22.24
N GLN A 300 14.04 5.38 21.17
CA GLN A 300 14.58 5.66 19.84
C GLN A 300 13.63 6.48 18.95
N VAL A 301 12.38 6.69 19.37
CA VAL A 301 11.43 7.47 18.58
C VAL A 301 11.74 8.96 18.73
N GLY A 302 12.50 9.49 17.76
CA GLY A 302 12.73 10.93 17.63
C GLY A 302 11.39 11.69 17.51
N PRO A 303 11.30 12.90 18.08
CA PRO A 303 10.04 13.65 18.12
C PRO A 303 9.50 14.02 16.72
N GLU A 304 10.34 14.06 15.67
CA GLU A 304 9.91 14.22 14.28
C GLU A 304 9.07 13.03 13.75
N SER A 305 9.45 11.79 14.07
CA SER A 305 8.70 10.59 13.68
C SER A 305 7.34 10.54 14.36
N ARG A 306 7.26 10.97 15.63
CA ARG A 306 5.97 11.08 16.36
C ARG A 306 5.04 12.10 15.69
N LEU A 307 5.58 13.21 15.18
CA LEU A 307 4.80 14.24 14.50
C LEU A 307 4.28 13.77 13.14
N LEU A 308 5.11 13.16 12.30
CA LEU A 308 4.68 12.62 11.00
C LEU A 308 3.54 11.59 11.18
N LYS A 309 3.67 10.71 12.19
CA LYS A 309 2.63 9.74 12.55
C LYS A 309 1.37 10.41 13.09
N SER A 310 1.52 11.46 13.90
CA SER A 310 0.38 12.19 14.45
C SER A 310 -0.36 13.00 13.38
N ALA A 311 0.35 13.60 12.44
CA ALA A 311 -0.23 14.30 11.29
C ALA A 311 -1.02 13.33 10.39
N ALA A 312 -0.49 12.12 10.15
CA ALA A 312 -1.21 11.09 9.41
C ALA A 312 -2.49 10.64 10.13
N GLN A 313 -2.44 10.42 11.45
CA GLN A 313 -3.62 10.06 12.25
C GLN A 313 -4.66 11.20 12.30
N LEU A 314 -4.22 12.46 12.40
CA LEU A 314 -5.11 13.62 12.33
C LEU A 314 -5.77 13.72 10.94
N PHE A 315 -4.99 13.55 9.89
CA PHE A 315 -5.51 13.51 8.53
C PHE A 315 -6.52 12.38 8.34
N ALA A 316 -6.36 11.25 9.01
CA ALA A 316 -7.30 10.12 8.98
C ALA A 316 -8.57 10.33 9.83
N THR A 317 -8.58 11.32 10.73
CA THR A 317 -9.74 11.58 11.60
C THR A 317 -10.94 12.06 10.77
N GLU A 318 -12.13 11.62 11.16
CA GLU A 318 -13.39 11.94 10.50
C GLU A 318 -14.38 12.53 11.50
N ASN A 319 -14.91 13.70 11.17
CA ASN A 319 -16.10 14.27 11.81
C ASN A 319 -16.98 14.95 10.74
N PRO A 320 -17.63 14.17 9.88
CA PRO A 320 -18.33 14.69 8.72
C PRO A 320 -19.66 15.35 9.09
N ASP A 321 -19.84 16.59 8.67
CA ASP A 321 -21.14 17.27 8.65
C ASP A 321 -21.28 18.08 7.34
N PRO A 322 -21.96 17.52 6.31
CA PRO A 322 -22.08 18.16 5.01
C PRO A 322 -22.91 19.45 5.04
N THR A 323 -23.63 19.73 6.13
CA THR A 323 -24.35 21.00 6.32
C THR A 323 -23.45 22.13 6.82
N LYS A 324 -22.23 21.80 7.26
CA LYS A 324 -21.25 22.73 7.85
C LYS A 324 -20.04 22.93 6.94
N LEU A 325 -19.58 21.85 6.30
CA LEU A 325 -18.43 21.85 5.43
C LEU A 325 -18.64 20.87 4.28
N SER A 326 -18.41 21.32 3.04
CA SER A 326 -18.46 20.48 1.86
C SER A 326 -17.32 20.78 0.90
N ILE A 327 -16.82 19.75 0.22
CA ILE A 327 -15.82 19.86 -0.86
C ILE A 327 -16.30 19.12 -2.11
N SER A 328 -16.10 19.70 -3.29
CA SER A 328 -16.40 19.08 -4.59
C SER A 328 -15.39 19.49 -5.67
N ILE A 329 -15.36 18.78 -6.80
CA ILE A 329 -14.58 19.18 -7.99
C ILE A 329 -15.45 20.06 -8.90
N GLN A 330 -14.82 20.98 -9.63
CA GLN A 330 -15.44 21.76 -10.69
C GLN A 330 -14.73 21.55 -12.05
N PRO A 331 -15.45 21.17 -13.12
CA PRO A 331 -16.83 20.66 -13.10
C PRO A 331 -16.92 19.36 -12.30
N ASP A 332 -18.11 18.99 -11.84
CA ASP A 332 -18.33 17.72 -11.15
C ASP A 332 -18.08 16.56 -12.13
N THR A 333 -16.92 15.90 -12.00
CA THR A 333 -16.54 14.78 -12.88
C THR A 333 -16.10 13.59 -12.05
N THR A 334 -16.37 12.40 -12.58
CA THR A 334 -15.97 11.11 -11.99
C THR A 334 -14.65 10.58 -12.54
N ASN A 335 -14.14 11.15 -13.63
CA ASN A 335 -12.90 10.76 -14.30
C ASN A 335 -11.97 11.97 -14.42
N LEU A 336 -10.71 11.81 -13.98
CA LEU A 336 -9.67 12.83 -14.01
C LEU A 336 -8.42 12.26 -14.68
N GLN A 337 -7.88 12.98 -15.66
CA GLN A 337 -6.67 12.59 -16.39
C GLN A 337 -5.41 13.13 -15.69
N VAL A 338 -4.29 12.43 -15.84
CA VAL A 338 -2.97 12.94 -15.43
C VAL A 338 -2.70 14.26 -16.16
N GLY A 339 -2.29 15.30 -15.43
CA GLY A 339 -2.08 16.64 -15.98
C GLY A 339 -3.35 17.48 -16.22
N GLN A 340 -4.55 16.97 -15.88
CA GLN A 340 -5.78 17.76 -15.95
C GLN A 340 -5.87 18.73 -14.75
N PHE A 341 -6.14 20.02 -15.04
CA PHE A 341 -6.28 21.04 -13.99
C PHE A 341 -7.51 20.78 -13.14
N LEU A 342 -7.33 20.86 -11.82
CA LEU A 342 -8.38 20.61 -10.85
C LEU A 342 -8.76 21.90 -10.16
N ARG A 343 -10.06 22.17 -10.12
CA ARG A 343 -10.61 23.23 -9.29
C ARG A 343 -11.47 22.62 -8.23
N LEU A 344 -11.07 22.75 -6.97
CA LEU A 344 -11.86 22.34 -5.82
C LEU A 344 -12.79 23.48 -5.45
N LYS A 345 -14.07 23.19 -5.23
CA LYS A 345 -15.01 24.08 -4.55
C LYS A 345 -15.12 23.63 -3.10
N VAL A 346 -14.85 24.52 -2.17
CA VAL A 346 -15.07 24.26 -0.75
C VAL A 346 -16.04 25.31 -0.20
N SER A 347 -17.08 24.84 0.47
CA SER A 347 -18.10 25.69 1.10
C SER A 347 -18.11 25.45 2.61
N ALA A 348 -17.89 26.50 3.38
CA ALA A 348 -17.97 26.51 4.84
C ALA A 348 -19.19 27.33 5.28
N SER A 349 -20.18 26.67 5.88
CA SER A 349 -21.44 27.33 6.29
C SER A 349 -21.37 27.97 7.67
N GLU A 350 -20.29 27.75 8.42
CA GLU A 350 -20.02 28.35 9.72
C GLU A 350 -18.68 29.10 9.74
N PRO A 351 -18.54 30.13 10.61
CA PRO A 351 -17.26 30.80 10.78
C PRO A 351 -16.26 29.88 11.48
N GLY A 352 -14.99 29.98 11.12
CA GLY A 352 -13.95 29.12 11.68
C GLY A 352 -12.61 29.30 10.99
N TYR A 353 -11.76 28.28 11.09
CA TYR A 353 -10.43 28.23 10.48
C TYR A 353 -10.38 27.06 9.50
N LEU A 354 -10.28 27.37 8.22
CA LEU A 354 -10.41 26.41 7.13
C LEU A 354 -9.04 25.94 6.66
N VAL A 355 -8.75 24.65 6.81
CA VAL A 355 -7.51 24.04 6.34
C VAL A 355 -7.86 22.97 5.30
N VAL A 356 -7.21 23.00 4.15
CA VAL A 356 -7.38 21.97 3.13
C VAL A 356 -6.04 21.33 2.84
N LEU A 357 -6.00 20.01 3.01
CA LEU A 357 -4.82 19.18 2.87
C LEU A 357 -5.03 18.21 1.70
N GLY A 358 -4.00 18.07 0.87
CA GLY A 358 -3.92 17.01 -0.13
C GLY A 358 -3.02 15.89 0.37
N GLN A 359 -3.31 14.66 -0.05
CA GLN A 359 -2.41 13.53 0.09
C GLN A 359 -2.07 13.00 -1.30
N ILE A 360 -0.81 13.17 -1.71
CA ILE A 360 -0.24 12.64 -2.95
C ILE A 360 0.89 11.69 -2.57
N ARG A 361 0.86 10.46 -3.08
CA ARG A 361 1.89 9.43 -2.82
C ARG A 361 2.19 9.24 -1.32
N GLY A 362 1.15 9.26 -0.49
CA GLY A 362 1.26 9.11 0.96
C GLY A 362 1.80 10.34 1.72
N ARG A 363 2.25 11.40 1.02
CA ARG A 363 2.68 12.66 1.64
C ARG A 363 1.50 13.62 1.75
N ILE A 364 1.32 14.18 2.95
CA ILE A 364 0.30 15.17 3.24
C ILE A 364 0.89 16.56 3.05
N TYR A 365 0.21 17.44 2.33
CA TYR A 365 0.64 18.82 2.09
C TYR A 365 -0.54 19.79 2.14
N PRO A 366 -0.31 21.06 2.52
CA PRO A 366 -1.35 22.07 2.56
C PRO A 366 -1.68 22.59 1.15
N ILE A 367 -2.95 22.46 0.75
CA ILE A 367 -3.53 23.12 -0.43
C ILE A 367 -4.00 24.53 -0.03
N PHE A 368 -4.63 24.65 1.14
CA PHE A 368 -5.02 25.92 1.75
C PHE A 368 -4.68 25.91 3.26
N PRO A 369 -3.86 26.87 3.76
CA PRO A 369 -3.26 27.97 3.02
C PRO A 369 -2.10 27.47 2.15
N LYS A 370 -1.89 28.12 1.00
CA LYS A 370 -0.79 27.77 0.09
C LYS A 370 0.55 28.13 0.72
N LYS A 371 1.51 27.21 0.67
CA LYS A 371 2.92 27.49 1.02
C LYS A 371 3.61 28.25 -0.12
N PRO A 372 4.17 29.45 0.11
CA PRO A 372 4.98 30.15 -0.88
C PRO A 372 6.24 29.35 -1.24
N GLU A 373 6.71 29.43 -2.48
CA GLU A 373 7.98 28.81 -2.89
C GLU A 373 9.13 29.35 -2.02
N GLY A 374 9.86 28.44 -1.35
CA GLY A 374 10.97 28.79 -0.46
C GLY A 374 10.58 29.50 0.85
N GLY A 375 9.29 29.64 1.16
CA GLY A 375 8.77 30.37 2.32
C GLY A 375 8.11 29.50 3.40
N ALA A 376 7.77 30.11 4.53
CA ALA A 376 6.95 29.52 5.58
C ALA A 376 5.46 29.60 5.23
N LEU A 377 4.62 28.75 5.85
CA LEU A 377 3.17 28.90 5.72
C LEU A 377 2.71 30.27 6.26
N PRO A 378 1.66 30.86 5.66
CA PRO A 378 0.97 32.00 6.23
C PRO A 378 0.49 31.73 7.68
N PRO A 379 0.34 32.78 8.49
CA PRO A 379 -0.14 32.63 9.86
C PRO A 379 -1.58 32.11 9.89
N VAL A 380 -1.99 31.41 10.97
CA VAL A 380 -3.31 30.75 11.05
C VAL A 380 -4.48 31.71 10.89
N GLU A 381 -4.30 32.99 11.20
CA GLU A 381 -5.29 34.04 10.97
C GLU A 381 -5.66 34.20 9.50
N SER A 382 -4.76 33.85 8.57
CA SER A 382 -5.03 33.92 7.12
C SER A 382 -6.02 32.87 6.64
N VAL A 383 -6.29 31.85 7.44
CA VAL A 383 -7.26 30.80 7.12
C VAL A 383 -8.59 30.96 7.85
N LYS A 384 -8.77 32.08 8.56
CA LYS A 384 -10.04 32.42 9.18
C LYS A 384 -11.08 32.73 8.10
N VAL A 385 -12.23 32.06 8.17
CA VAL A 385 -13.35 32.21 7.25
C VAL A 385 -14.62 32.60 7.99
N GLU A 386 -15.47 33.36 7.32
CA GLU A 386 -16.79 33.74 7.82
C GLU A 386 -17.85 32.71 7.41
N ALA A 387 -19.03 32.78 8.03
CA ALA A 387 -20.15 31.92 7.66
C ALA A 387 -20.55 32.10 6.19
N GLY A 388 -20.72 30.99 5.47
CA GLY A 388 -21.07 31.00 4.05
C GLY A 388 -19.90 31.28 3.11
N HIS A 389 -18.65 31.18 3.61
CA HIS A 389 -17.46 31.33 2.78
C HIS A 389 -17.38 30.21 1.73
N GLU A 390 -17.20 30.60 0.48
CA GLU A 390 -16.84 29.69 -0.61
C GLU A 390 -15.48 30.08 -1.16
N PHE A 391 -14.59 29.10 -1.31
CA PHE A 391 -13.32 29.30 -1.98
C PHE A 391 -13.12 28.25 -3.06
N ASN A 392 -12.52 28.68 -4.17
CA ASN A 392 -12.06 27.79 -5.23
C ASN A 392 -10.54 27.73 -5.15
N SER A 393 -9.95 26.53 -5.25
CA SER A 393 -8.50 26.38 -5.21
C SER A 393 -8.07 25.09 -5.90
N PRO A 394 -6.88 25.04 -6.51
CA PRO A 394 -5.96 26.17 -6.77
C PRO A 394 -6.49 27.21 -7.77
N ASP A 395 -6.03 28.46 -7.66
CA ASP A 395 -6.35 29.56 -8.59
C ASP A 395 -5.43 29.58 -9.82
N ASP A 396 -4.24 28.99 -9.67
CA ASP A 396 -3.19 28.95 -10.69
C ASP A 396 -2.97 27.50 -11.16
N PRO A 397 -3.16 27.23 -12.46
CA PRO A 397 -2.88 25.93 -13.04
C PRO A 397 -1.48 25.45 -12.75
N THR A 398 -0.47 26.31 -12.70
CA THR A 398 0.93 25.90 -12.58
C THR A 398 1.39 25.58 -11.14
N SER A 399 0.51 25.74 -10.15
CA SER A 399 0.84 25.53 -8.75
C SER A 399 1.03 24.03 -8.39
N PRO A 400 1.95 23.70 -7.46
CA PRO A 400 2.10 22.33 -6.97
C PRO A 400 0.77 21.81 -6.37
N GLY A 401 0.30 20.64 -6.84
CA GLY A 401 -1.00 20.07 -6.45
C GLY A 401 -2.20 20.55 -7.28
N SER A 402 -1.98 21.37 -8.32
CA SER A 402 -2.99 21.75 -9.31
C SER A 402 -3.31 20.66 -10.34
N TYR A 403 -2.43 19.67 -10.44
CA TYR A 403 -2.51 18.52 -11.33
C TYR A 403 -2.14 17.26 -10.57
N PHE A 404 -2.61 16.11 -11.07
CA PHE A 404 -2.08 14.81 -10.67
C PHE A 404 -0.93 14.41 -11.58
N ASP A 405 0.19 14.05 -10.97
CA ASP A 405 1.41 13.69 -11.68
C ASP A 405 1.54 12.18 -11.96
N LEU A 406 0.65 11.34 -11.39
CA LEU A 406 0.64 9.89 -11.55
C LEU A 406 -0.77 9.28 -11.42
N VAL A 407 -0.90 8.04 -11.89
CA VAL A 407 -2.04 7.13 -11.74
C VAL A 407 -2.13 6.68 -10.27
N GLY A 408 -3.32 6.67 -9.67
CA GLY A 408 -3.50 6.30 -8.26
C GLY A 408 -4.82 6.75 -7.63
N GLN A 409 -5.00 6.43 -6.35
CA GLN A 409 -6.05 7.03 -5.50
C GLN A 409 -5.42 8.10 -4.62
N ASP A 410 -5.80 9.35 -4.85
CA ASP A 410 -5.40 10.48 -4.02
C ASP A 410 -6.62 10.99 -3.25
N GLN A 411 -6.35 11.69 -2.15
CA GLN A 411 -7.38 12.23 -1.27
C GLN A 411 -7.12 13.71 -1.02
N VAL A 412 -8.19 14.50 -1.07
CA VAL A 412 -8.21 15.86 -0.56
C VAL A 412 -9.16 15.91 0.62
N LYS A 413 -8.73 16.53 1.73
CA LYS A 413 -9.55 16.68 2.92
C LYS A 413 -9.55 18.12 3.40
N ALA A 414 -10.75 18.65 3.62
CA ALA A 414 -10.99 19.92 4.26
C ALA A 414 -11.32 19.71 5.74
N PHE A 415 -10.80 20.62 6.57
CA PHE A 415 -11.05 20.74 7.99
C PHE A 415 -11.55 22.16 8.28
N LEU A 416 -12.63 22.28 9.04
CA LEU A 416 -13.12 23.56 9.57
C LEU A 416 -13.03 23.53 11.09
N PHE A 417 -12.01 24.19 11.65
CA PHE A 417 -11.78 24.25 13.09
C PHE A 417 -12.54 25.43 13.71
N LYS A 418 -13.09 25.23 14.92
CA LYS A 418 -13.73 26.29 15.70
C LYS A 418 -12.71 27.26 16.33
N ASN A 419 -11.46 26.81 16.52
CA ASN A 419 -10.40 27.54 17.22
C ASN A 419 -9.09 27.59 16.42
N ALA A 420 -8.39 28.73 16.53
CA ALA A 420 -7.12 28.98 15.84
C ALA A 420 -6.02 27.99 16.24
N GLU A 421 -5.96 27.63 17.53
CA GLU A 421 -4.91 26.76 18.07
C GLU A 421 -4.89 25.37 17.42
N HIS A 422 -6.06 24.80 17.12
CA HIS A 422 -6.15 23.49 16.48
C HIS A 422 -5.77 23.56 15.00
N ALA A 423 -6.22 24.59 14.29
CA ALA A 423 -5.79 24.83 12.92
C ALA A 423 -4.27 25.04 12.82
N ALA A 424 -3.69 25.80 13.75
CA ALA A 424 -2.24 26.03 13.82
C ALA A 424 -1.48 24.73 14.08
N ALA A 425 -1.93 23.90 15.04
CA ALA A 425 -1.31 22.61 15.33
C ALA A 425 -1.30 21.67 14.11
N LEU A 426 -2.40 21.63 13.34
CA LEU A 426 -2.46 20.84 12.11
C LEU A 426 -1.47 21.38 11.06
N LEU A 427 -1.46 22.69 10.80
CA LEU A 427 -0.58 23.32 9.81
C LEU A 427 0.90 23.16 10.15
N GLU A 428 1.26 23.30 11.42
CA GLU A 428 2.63 23.06 11.92
C GLU A 428 3.03 21.59 11.77
N SER A 429 2.11 20.63 12.03
CA SER A 429 2.39 19.20 11.92
C SER A 429 2.73 18.74 10.50
N VAL A 430 2.16 19.39 9.47
CA VAL A 430 2.42 19.09 8.05
C VAL A 430 3.57 19.92 7.47
N SER A 431 3.91 21.04 8.10
CA SER A 431 4.98 21.93 7.62
C SER A 431 6.35 21.63 8.20
N GLY A 432 6.39 20.91 9.32
CA GLY A 432 7.60 20.63 10.10
C GLY A 432 7.86 21.71 11.17
N PRO A 433 8.34 21.32 12.35
CA PRO A 433 8.65 22.24 13.45
C PRO A 433 9.91 23.07 13.18
N SER A 434 9.94 24.31 13.69
CA SER A 434 11.09 25.23 13.57
C SER A 434 12.25 24.92 14.52
N SER A 435 11.99 24.19 15.62
CA SER A 435 13.00 23.80 16.61
C SER A 435 12.56 22.58 17.44
N LYS A 436 13.49 21.99 18.22
CA LYS A 436 13.22 20.86 19.13
C LYS A 436 12.27 21.22 20.28
N ALA A 437 12.31 22.46 20.79
CA ALA A 437 11.41 22.92 21.86
C ALA A 437 9.98 23.14 21.34
N ASP A 438 9.85 23.67 20.11
CA ASP A 438 8.55 23.81 19.43
C ASP A 438 7.90 22.44 19.19
N MET A 439 8.73 21.41 19.03
CA MET A 439 8.32 20.03 18.78
C MET A 439 7.54 19.41 19.94
N GLU A 440 7.98 19.59 21.19
CA GLU A 440 7.29 19.04 22.37
C GLU A 440 5.95 19.75 22.62
N GLY A 441 5.92 21.07 22.46
CA GLY A 441 4.68 21.85 22.53
C GLY A 441 3.69 21.47 21.43
N LEU A 442 4.17 21.21 20.21
CA LEU A 442 3.35 20.77 19.09
C LEU A 442 2.73 19.39 19.32
N ILE A 443 3.51 18.43 19.85
CA ILE A 443 3.00 17.09 20.19
C ILE A 443 1.85 17.20 21.20
N ALA A 444 2.00 18.01 22.25
CA ALA A 444 0.94 18.22 23.25
C ALA A 444 -0.34 18.82 22.63
N ARG A 445 -0.20 19.82 21.74
CA ARG A 445 -1.34 20.42 21.02
C ARG A 445 -2.05 19.43 20.11
N VAL A 446 -1.31 18.58 19.40
CA VAL A 446 -1.88 17.53 18.54
C VAL A 446 -2.64 16.47 19.35
N ILE A 447 -2.14 16.10 20.54
CA ILE A 447 -2.85 15.19 21.45
C ILE A 447 -4.16 15.83 21.96
N ALA A 448 -4.12 17.10 22.37
CA ALA A 448 -5.31 17.83 22.84
C ALA A 448 -6.40 17.94 21.75
N LEU A 449 -5.98 18.15 20.49
CA LEU A 449 -6.88 18.18 19.33
C LEU A 449 -7.62 16.85 19.15
N LYS A 450 -6.91 15.72 19.25
CA LYS A 450 -7.52 14.37 19.18
C LYS A 450 -8.55 14.13 20.28
N ALA A 451 -8.33 14.68 21.47
CA ALA A 451 -9.25 14.55 22.60
C ALA A 451 -10.53 15.40 22.47
N SER A 452 -10.64 16.24 21.42
CA SER A 452 -11.71 17.23 21.26
C SER A 452 -12.44 17.11 19.92
N PRO A 453 -13.19 16.02 19.66
CA PRO A 453 -13.85 15.78 18.37
C PRO A 453 -14.87 16.86 17.99
N ASP A 454 -15.53 17.51 18.96
CA ASP A 454 -16.49 18.59 18.71
C ASP A 454 -15.86 19.91 18.23
N SER A 455 -14.53 19.97 18.11
CA SER A 455 -13.78 21.20 17.79
C SER A 455 -13.58 21.46 16.30
N PHE A 456 -13.94 20.51 15.42
CA PHE A 456 -13.81 20.67 13.97
C PHE A 456 -14.82 19.84 13.18
N PHE A 457 -15.03 20.20 11.92
CA PHE A 457 -15.76 19.40 10.92
C PHE A 457 -14.81 18.95 9.81
N THR A 458 -15.05 17.77 9.22
CA THR A 458 -14.29 17.27 8.06
C THR A 458 -15.18 17.12 6.83
N SER A 459 -14.58 17.31 5.66
CA SER A 459 -15.18 16.89 4.39
C SER A 459 -14.05 16.40 3.49
N ALA A 460 -14.19 15.20 2.93
CA ALA A 460 -13.17 14.58 2.12
C ALA A 460 -13.67 14.27 0.71
N LEU A 461 -12.76 14.36 -0.24
CA LEU A 461 -12.93 13.92 -1.61
C LEU A 461 -11.87 12.87 -1.91
N VAL A 462 -12.31 11.71 -2.38
CA VAL A 462 -11.45 10.62 -2.84
C VAL A 462 -11.71 10.43 -4.33
N PHE A 463 -10.65 10.42 -5.13
CA PHE A 463 -10.77 10.24 -6.57
C PHE A 463 -9.65 9.32 -7.07
N SER A 464 -9.93 8.65 -8.19
CA SER A 464 -8.98 7.74 -8.83
C SER A 464 -8.53 8.34 -10.15
N VAL A 465 -7.23 8.53 -10.32
CA VAL A 465 -6.62 8.97 -11.57
C VAL A 465 -6.31 7.72 -12.39
N SER A 466 -7.00 7.55 -13.53
CA SER A 466 -6.89 6.35 -14.38
C SER A 466 -5.93 6.55 -15.55
N ASP A 467 -5.22 5.49 -15.95
CA ASP A 467 -4.35 5.48 -17.12
C ASP A 467 -5.13 5.15 -18.41
N ALA A 468 -5.77 6.15 -19.00
CA ALA A 468 -6.40 6.00 -20.32
C ALA A 468 -5.39 6.13 -21.49
N LEU A 469 -4.09 6.27 -21.21
CA LEU A 469 -3.03 6.53 -22.19
C LEU A 469 -2.22 5.27 -22.46
N ILE A 470 -1.89 4.98 -23.72
CA ILE A 470 -1.04 3.83 -24.07
C ILE A 470 0.43 4.23 -23.94
N GLY A 471 1.08 3.88 -22.83
CA GLY A 471 2.48 4.28 -22.58
C GLY A 471 2.70 5.81 -22.61
N GLY A 472 1.69 6.58 -22.19
CA GLY A 472 1.70 8.05 -22.20
C GLY A 472 1.21 8.71 -23.50
N THR A 473 0.82 7.94 -24.52
CA THR A 473 0.28 8.47 -25.80
C THR A 473 -1.24 8.32 -25.84
N PRO A 474 -2.01 9.39 -26.14
CA PRO A 474 -3.44 9.27 -26.35
C PRO A 474 -3.74 8.54 -27.67
N LEU A 475 -4.75 7.67 -27.66
CA LEU A 475 -5.25 7.04 -28.88
C LEU A 475 -6.13 8.03 -29.67
N ALA A 476 -5.75 8.28 -30.92
CA ALA A 476 -6.52 9.14 -31.82
C ALA A 476 -7.82 8.47 -32.29
N ASP A 477 -7.78 7.15 -32.55
CA ASP A 477 -8.97 6.35 -32.90
C ASP A 477 -8.93 4.95 -32.26
N PRO A 478 -9.38 4.81 -31.00
CA PRO A 478 -9.41 3.53 -30.29
C PRO A 478 -10.28 2.47 -30.99
N THR A 479 -11.38 2.90 -31.63
CA THR A 479 -12.33 2.01 -32.27
C THR A 479 -11.72 1.36 -33.51
N ALA A 480 -11.03 2.15 -34.34
CA ALA A 480 -10.31 1.64 -35.50
C ALA A 480 -9.18 0.68 -35.10
N LEU A 481 -8.40 1.05 -34.06
CA LEU A 481 -7.31 0.22 -33.56
C LEU A 481 -7.82 -1.17 -33.14
N LEU A 482 -8.86 -1.21 -32.30
CA LEU A 482 -9.45 -2.44 -31.80
C LEU A 482 -9.91 -3.35 -32.95
N ARG A 483 -10.63 -2.79 -33.93
CA ARG A 483 -11.15 -3.57 -35.06
C ARG A 483 -10.03 -4.12 -35.93
N ARG A 484 -8.99 -3.33 -36.17
CA ARG A 484 -7.83 -3.76 -36.97
C ARG A 484 -7.02 -4.85 -36.25
N LEU A 485 -6.80 -4.69 -34.95
CA LEU A 485 -6.16 -5.71 -34.11
C LEU A 485 -6.91 -7.04 -34.15
N VAL A 486 -8.25 -7.02 -34.05
CA VAL A 486 -9.07 -8.23 -34.07
C VAL A 486 -9.14 -8.87 -35.45
N ALA A 487 -9.15 -8.07 -36.52
CA ALA A 487 -9.21 -8.54 -37.91
C ALA A 487 -7.98 -9.35 -38.31
N GLN A 488 -6.80 -9.08 -37.71
CA GLN A 488 -5.58 -9.87 -37.88
C GLN A 488 -5.16 -10.05 -39.35
N GLN A 489 -5.30 -9.00 -40.15
CA GLN A 489 -5.01 -9.08 -41.59
C GLN A 489 -3.51 -9.04 -41.89
N GLU A 490 -2.70 -8.48 -40.98
CA GLU A 490 -1.26 -8.35 -41.12
C GLU A 490 -0.48 -9.31 -40.19
N PRO A 491 0.75 -9.72 -40.55
CA PRO A 491 1.60 -10.54 -39.69
C PRO A 491 1.83 -9.93 -38.30
N SER A 492 1.97 -8.61 -38.21
CA SER A 492 2.15 -7.89 -36.95
C SER A 492 0.89 -7.90 -36.08
N THR A 493 -0.31 -7.70 -36.65
CA THR A 493 -1.58 -7.79 -35.91
C THR A 493 -1.89 -9.22 -35.48
N GLN A 494 -1.54 -10.22 -36.30
CA GLN A 494 -1.58 -11.65 -35.91
C GLN A 494 -0.64 -11.96 -34.75
N TYR A 495 0.60 -11.45 -34.80
CA TYR A 495 1.59 -11.64 -33.74
C TYR A 495 1.12 -11.01 -32.42
N LEU A 496 0.69 -9.75 -32.45
CA LEU A 496 0.14 -9.07 -31.28
C LEU A 496 -1.10 -9.79 -30.75
N MET A 497 -2.01 -10.23 -31.62
CA MET A 497 -3.21 -10.93 -31.20
C MET A 497 -2.88 -12.28 -30.53
N ARG A 498 -1.85 -13.00 -31.01
CA ARG A 498 -1.35 -14.24 -30.38
C ARG A 498 -0.66 -14.01 -29.04
N ALA A 499 -0.14 -12.80 -28.80
CA ALA A 499 0.45 -12.44 -27.51
C ALA A 499 -0.60 -12.36 -26.39
N PHE A 500 -1.88 -12.18 -26.74
CA PHE A 500 -2.99 -12.22 -25.78
C PHE A 500 -3.44 -13.65 -25.45
N GLY A 501 -3.69 -13.89 -24.16
CA GLY A 501 -4.36 -15.10 -23.68
C GLY A 501 -5.77 -15.25 -24.29
N PHE A 502 -6.33 -16.46 -24.22
CA PHE A 502 -7.63 -16.81 -24.80
C PHE A 502 -8.74 -15.83 -24.42
N GLN A 503 -8.80 -15.43 -23.16
CA GLN A 503 -9.84 -14.53 -22.67
C GLN A 503 -9.67 -13.08 -23.10
N ASN A 504 -8.44 -12.55 -23.17
CA ASN A 504 -8.23 -11.20 -23.70
C ASN A 504 -8.55 -11.16 -25.20
N ARG A 505 -8.23 -12.24 -25.94
CA ARG A 505 -8.68 -12.39 -27.33
C ARG A 505 -10.20 -12.39 -27.46
N ALA A 506 -10.90 -13.18 -26.63
CA ALA A 506 -12.36 -13.23 -26.62
C ALA A 506 -12.99 -11.88 -26.21
N THR A 507 -12.39 -11.19 -25.24
CA THR A 507 -12.83 -9.86 -24.79
C THR A 507 -12.68 -8.84 -25.92
N LEU A 508 -11.49 -8.73 -26.54
CA LEU A 508 -11.26 -7.84 -27.67
C LEU A 508 -12.20 -8.14 -28.84
N GLN A 509 -12.45 -9.41 -29.14
CA GLN A 509 -13.45 -9.82 -30.14
C GLN A 509 -14.86 -9.34 -29.80
N GLY A 510 -15.26 -9.43 -28.52
CA GLY A 510 -16.55 -8.93 -28.04
C GLY A 510 -16.67 -7.41 -28.14
N LEU A 511 -15.65 -6.66 -27.71
CA LEU A 511 -15.62 -5.21 -27.81
C LEU A 511 -15.67 -4.75 -29.28
N ALA A 512 -14.96 -5.45 -30.18
CA ALA A 512 -14.93 -5.11 -31.60
C ALA A 512 -16.26 -5.37 -32.33
N ALA A 513 -17.12 -6.23 -31.77
CA ALA A 513 -18.43 -6.57 -32.32
C ALA A 513 -19.52 -5.52 -32.02
N GLU A 514 -19.23 -4.50 -31.19
CA GLU A 514 -20.15 -3.40 -30.94
C GLU A 514 -20.43 -2.61 -32.24
N PRO A 515 -21.72 -2.27 -32.52
CA PRO A 515 -22.09 -1.51 -33.71
C PRO A 515 -21.69 -0.03 -33.56
N GLY A 516 -21.27 0.59 -34.67
CA GLY A 516 -20.99 2.03 -34.69
C GLY A 516 -19.66 2.41 -34.03
N ASP A 517 -19.65 3.47 -33.24
CA ASP A 517 -18.48 3.83 -32.41
C ASP A 517 -18.58 3.09 -31.07
N VAL A 518 -17.46 2.50 -30.63
CA VAL A 518 -17.41 1.66 -29.43
C VAL A 518 -17.65 2.52 -28.20
N ALA A 519 -18.37 1.98 -27.21
CA ALA A 519 -18.69 2.73 -25.98
C ALA A 519 -17.40 3.16 -25.25
N GLN A 520 -17.44 4.31 -24.54
CA GLN A 520 -16.27 4.81 -23.84
C GLN A 520 -15.69 3.79 -22.84
N SER A 521 -16.54 3.07 -22.09
CA SER A 521 -16.12 1.99 -21.19
C SER A 521 -15.35 0.86 -21.91
N SER A 522 -15.69 0.59 -23.16
CA SER A 522 -15.06 -0.42 -23.99
C SER A 522 -13.74 0.09 -24.59
N LYS A 523 -13.64 1.39 -24.89
CA LYS A 523 -12.39 2.07 -25.24
C LYS A 523 -11.40 2.10 -24.06
N ASP A 524 -11.91 2.36 -22.86
CA ASP A 524 -11.11 2.32 -21.63
C ASP A 524 -10.59 0.90 -21.39
N LYS A 525 -11.43 -0.13 -21.62
CA LYS A 525 -11.02 -1.54 -21.49
C LYS A 525 -9.96 -1.96 -22.52
N LEU A 526 -10.05 -1.44 -23.74
CA LEU A 526 -9.01 -1.61 -24.76
C LEU A 526 -7.68 -1.00 -24.30
N ALA A 527 -7.69 0.24 -23.82
CA ALA A 527 -6.49 0.93 -23.35
C ALA A 527 -5.82 0.17 -22.20
N GLU A 528 -6.60 -0.32 -21.24
CA GLU A 528 -6.13 -1.17 -20.13
C GLU A 528 -5.39 -2.42 -20.63
N ILE A 529 -5.99 -3.15 -21.57
CA ILE A 529 -5.40 -4.38 -22.13
C ILE A 529 -4.09 -4.10 -22.88
N LEU A 530 -4.03 -2.99 -23.62
CA LEU A 530 -2.85 -2.61 -24.38
C LEU A 530 -1.72 -2.10 -23.47
N ASN A 531 -2.05 -1.35 -22.42
CA ASN A 531 -1.08 -0.90 -21.42
C ASN A 531 -0.40 -2.06 -20.70
N LEU A 532 -1.18 -3.04 -20.27
CA LEU A 532 -0.63 -4.25 -19.66
C LEU A 532 0.32 -4.98 -20.61
N MET A 533 -0.04 -5.06 -21.89
CA MET A 533 0.80 -5.68 -22.92
C MET A 533 2.13 -4.94 -23.11
N ILE A 534 2.12 -3.60 -23.11
CA ILE A 534 3.33 -2.77 -23.21
C ILE A 534 4.25 -2.94 -22.01
N GLN A 535 3.70 -3.10 -20.81
CA GLN A 535 4.50 -3.21 -19.59
C GLN A 535 5.12 -4.60 -19.39
N THR A 536 4.48 -5.66 -19.88
CA THR A 536 4.77 -7.04 -19.46
C THR A 536 5.41 -7.93 -20.52
N ARG A 537 5.47 -7.52 -21.78
CA ARG A 537 5.91 -8.36 -22.90
C ARG A 537 7.07 -7.75 -23.69
N ILE A 538 7.61 -8.54 -24.61
CA ILE A 538 8.41 -8.04 -25.73
C ILE A 538 7.44 -8.03 -26.91
N LEU A 539 7.19 -6.85 -27.49
CA LEU A 539 6.23 -6.71 -28.60
C LEU A 539 6.87 -6.72 -29.97
N TYR A 540 8.19 -6.80 -30.03
CA TYR A 540 8.93 -6.89 -31.28
C TYR A 540 9.20 -8.35 -31.66
N ASP A 541 8.86 -8.71 -32.89
CA ASP A 541 9.31 -9.92 -33.55
C ASP A 541 9.84 -9.57 -34.94
N PRO A 542 11.09 -9.94 -35.27
CA PRO A 542 11.73 -9.49 -36.50
C PRO A 542 11.03 -9.99 -37.77
N THR A 543 10.30 -11.11 -37.71
CA THR A 543 9.59 -11.66 -38.87
C THR A 543 8.22 -11.00 -39.02
N ALA A 544 7.47 -10.85 -37.92
CA ALA A 544 6.15 -10.24 -37.93
C ALA A 544 6.21 -8.72 -38.21
N PHE A 545 7.32 -8.06 -37.88
CA PHE A 545 7.52 -6.62 -38.07
C PHE A 545 8.33 -6.27 -39.33
N GLN A 546 8.70 -7.26 -40.17
CA GLN A 546 9.62 -7.05 -41.30
C GLN A 546 9.13 -6.00 -42.32
N SER A 547 7.82 -5.79 -42.42
CA SER A 547 7.19 -4.86 -43.38
C SER A 547 6.91 -3.48 -42.79
N LEU A 548 7.25 -3.24 -41.52
CA LEU A 548 6.98 -1.99 -40.83
C LEU A 548 8.23 -1.09 -40.83
N VAL A 549 8.00 0.22 -40.97
CA VAL A 549 9.07 1.21 -40.85
C VAL A 549 9.21 1.59 -39.38
N LEU A 550 10.24 1.07 -38.72
CA LEU A 550 10.56 1.43 -37.34
C LEU A 550 11.30 2.78 -37.29
N SER A 551 10.98 3.59 -36.27
CA SER A 551 11.67 4.86 -35.98
C SER A 551 13.15 4.65 -35.64
N ILE A 552 13.96 5.69 -35.78
CA ILE A 552 15.39 5.65 -35.43
C ILE A 552 15.58 5.23 -33.97
N GLU A 553 14.79 5.81 -33.06
CA GLU A 553 14.87 5.49 -31.64
C GLU A 553 14.41 4.06 -31.34
N ALA A 554 13.38 3.55 -32.02
CA ALA A 554 12.98 2.16 -31.87
C ALA A 554 14.10 1.18 -32.28
N ARG A 555 14.82 1.47 -33.38
CA ARG A 555 15.97 0.67 -33.82
C ARG A 555 17.11 0.72 -32.80
N ARG A 556 17.42 1.90 -32.28
CA ARG A 556 18.42 2.09 -31.22
C ARG A 556 18.08 1.29 -29.97
N LEU A 557 16.82 1.37 -29.51
CA LEU A 557 16.37 0.62 -28.33
C LEU A 557 16.37 -0.90 -28.56
N LEU A 558 16.14 -1.37 -29.79
CA LEU A 558 16.29 -2.78 -30.13
C LEU A 558 17.74 -3.27 -30.03
N GLU A 559 18.72 -2.44 -30.39
CA GLU A 559 20.15 -2.77 -30.22
C GLU A 559 20.58 -2.83 -28.75
N LEU A 560 19.95 -2.02 -27.89
CA LEU A 560 20.22 -1.97 -26.46
C LEU A 560 19.60 -3.13 -25.66
N ASP A 561 18.64 -3.84 -26.24
CA ASP A 561 17.87 -4.94 -25.63
C ASP A 561 17.47 -4.69 -24.16
N PRO A 562 16.70 -3.62 -23.86
CA PRO A 562 16.49 -3.14 -22.49
C PRO A 562 15.78 -4.19 -21.60
N PRO A 563 16.12 -4.34 -20.31
CA PRO A 563 15.51 -5.38 -19.48
C PRO A 563 13.98 -5.25 -19.38
N ALA A 564 13.29 -6.38 -19.19
CA ALA A 564 11.83 -6.40 -19.05
C ALA A 564 11.38 -5.51 -17.88
N GLY A 565 10.35 -4.68 -18.11
CA GLY A 565 9.83 -3.73 -17.11
C GLY A 565 10.67 -2.46 -16.92
N SER A 566 11.77 -2.28 -17.65
CA SER A 566 12.49 -1.01 -17.65
C SER A 566 11.71 0.07 -18.40
N LYS A 567 12.00 1.34 -18.09
CA LYS A 567 11.39 2.49 -18.75
C LYS A 567 11.63 2.46 -20.27
N GLU A 568 12.84 2.08 -20.66
CA GLU A 568 13.29 1.94 -22.04
C GLU A 568 12.58 0.78 -22.77
N ARG A 569 12.25 -0.32 -22.06
CA ARG A 569 11.47 -1.42 -22.63
C ARG A 569 10.00 -1.03 -22.84
N ILE A 570 9.41 -0.29 -21.90
CA ILE A 570 8.06 0.26 -22.02
C ILE A 570 7.99 1.21 -23.22
N GLU A 571 8.97 2.10 -23.35
CA GLU A 571 9.08 3.03 -24.47
C GLU A 571 9.24 2.32 -25.82
N LEU A 572 10.11 1.29 -25.89
CA LEU A 572 10.27 0.46 -27.08
C LEU A 572 8.95 -0.24 -27.48
N ASN A 573 8.24 -0.83 -26.52
CA ASN A 573 6.96 -1.50 -26.77
C ASN A 573 5.88 -0.52 -27.23
N ARG A 574 5.87 0.71 -26.71
CA ARG A 574 4.98 1.77 -27.21
C ARG A 574 5.25 2.07 -28.67
N MET A 575 6.51 2.23 -29.06
CA MET A 575 6.90 2.46 -30.45
C MET A 575 6.54 1.29 -31.38
N MET A 576 6.49 0.05 -30.87
CA MET A 576 5.99 -1.09 -31.65
C MET A 576 4.49 -0.98 -31.94
N ILE A 577 3.69 -0.52 -30.97
CA ILE A 577 2.25 -0.28 -31.17
C ILE A 577 2.02 0.87 -32.14
N GLU A 578 2.77 1.97 -32.00
CA GLU A 578 2.74 3.10 -32.94
C GLU A 578 3.14 2.68 -34.36
N ALA A 579 4.14 1.80 -34.51
CA ALA A 579 4.55 1.28 -35.82
C ALA A 579 3.48 0.40 -36.48
N VAL A 580 2.70 -0.35 -35.69
CA VAL A 580 1.62 -1.20 -36.19
C VAL A 580 0.36 -0.37 -36.52
N PHE A 581 0.05 0.62 -35.68
CA PHE A 581 -1.19 1.42 -35.73
C PHE A 581 -0.95 2.94 -35.84
N PRO A 582 -0.18 3.41 -36.83
CA PRO A 582 0.27 4.80 -36.86
C PRO A 582 -0.86 5.83 -36.98
N ALA A 583 -1.92 5.51 -37.74
CA ALA A 583 -3.06 6.40 -37.92
C ALA A 583 -3.92 6.45 -36.63
N GLU A 584 -4.09 5.30 -35.98
CA GLU A 584 -4.97 5.12 -34.84
C GLU A 584 -4.33 5.62 -33.53
N THR A 585 -2.99 5.68 -33.46
CA THR A 585 -2.25 6.32 -32.35
C THR A 585 -1.96 7.80 -32.61
N GLY A 586 -2.33 8.35 -33.77
CA GLY A 586 -1.99 9.72 -34.14
C GLY A 586 -0.49 9.97 -34.34
N ALA A 587 0.29 8.92 -34.53
CA ALA A 587 1.73 9.02 -34.79
C ALA A 587 1.93 9.53 -36.21
N THR A 588 2.58 10.68 -36.37
CA THR A 588 2.99 11.15 -37.69
C THR A 588 4.03 10.17 -38.23
N THR A 589 3.67 9.41 -39.27
CA THR A 589 4.67 8.63 -40.02
C THR A 589 5.72 9.62 -40.49
N GLY A 590 6.93 9.54 -39.94
CA GLY A 590 8.08 10.33 -40.38
C GLY A 590 8.45 9.95 -41.81
N GLY A 591 7.66 10.42 -42.77
CA GLY A 591 7.98 10.46 -44.18
C GLY A 591 8.65 11.79 -44.46
N GLY A 592 9.96 11.83 -44.26
CA GLY A 592 10.84 12.77 -44.93
C GLY A 592 11.76 11.94 -45.83
N ALA A 593 11.65 12.17 -47.14
CA ALA A 593 12.69 11.82 -48.09
C ALA A 593 14.02 12.48 -47.72
#